data_AF-A0A3C2DC83-F1
#
_entry.id   AF-A0A3C2DC83-F1
#
_cell.length_a   1.000
_cell.length_b   1.000
_cell.length_c   1.000
_cell.angle_alpha   90.00
_cell.angle_beta   90.00
_cell.angle_gamma   90.00
#
_symmetry.space_group_name_H-M   'P 1'
#
loop_
_entity.id
_entity.type
_entity.pdbx_description
1 polymer ?
#
loop_
_entity_poly.entity_id
_entity_poly.type
_entity_poly.pdbx_seq_one_letter_code
_entity_poly.pdbx_strand_id
1 'polypeptide(L)'
;MSMNREQKRMLQRQGEVDADGEPIRQRRQQQNRQSEERTGVVQFGREVRAELRKVAWPSRSETGNYTTVVIVTIIAITAIVAGLDWVFSQSVLELFDV
;
A
#
# COMPACT_ATOMS: atom_id res chain seq x y z
N MET A 1 -22.30 -56.86 -16.82
CA MET A 1 -22.58 -56.30 -18.16
C MET A 1 -21.28 -56.33 -18.97
N SER A 2 -21.22 -57.07 -20.07
CA SER A 2 -20.03 -57.12 -20.94
C SER A 2 -19.97 -55.85 -21.79
N MET A 3 -19.00 -54.98 -21.47
CA MET A 3 -18.80 -53.74 -22.21
C MET A 3 -18.37 -54.09 -23.65
N ASN A 4 -19.04 -53.49 -24.64
CA ASN A 4 -18.83 -53.79 -26.04
C ASN A 4 -17.39 -53.39 -26.45
N ARG A 5 -16.70 -54.22 -27.23
CA ARG A 5 -15.27 -54.04 -27.55
C ARG A 5 -14.99 -52.71 -28.26
N GLU A 6 -16.00 -52.17 -28.94
CA GLU A 6 -15.94 -50.85 -29.57
C GLU A 6 -15.96 -49.69 -28.56
N GLN A 7 -16.75 -49.80 -27.48
CA GLN A 7 -16.82 -48.78 -26.44
C GLN A 7 -15.47 -48.60 -25.74
N LYS A 8 -14.77 -49.72 -25.45
CA LYS A 8 -13.40 -49.67 -24.87
C LYS A 8 -12.39 -48.96 -25.78
N ARG A 9 -12.46 -49.20 -27.09
CA ARG A 9 -11.56 -48.53 -28.06
C ARG A 9 -11.90 -47.07 -28.25
N MET A 10 -13.18 -46.68 -28.13
CA MET A 10 -13.59 -45.27 -28.15
C MET A 10 -13.11 -44.52 -26.93
N LEU A 11 -13.26 -45.08 -25.72
CA LEU A 11 -12.74 -44.49 -24.48
C LEU A 11 -11.21 -44.30 -24.54
N GLN A 12 -10.50 -45.25 -25.16
CA GLN A 12 -9.06 -45.16 -25.38
C GLN A 12 -8.68 -44.12 -26.44
N ARG A 13 -9.45 -44.02 -27.54
CA ARG A 13 -9.28 -42.95 -28.54
C ARG A 13 -9.60 -41.57 -27.98
N GLN A 14 -10.50 -41.47 -27.01
CA GLN A 14 -10.85 -40.24 -26.29
C GLN A 14 -9.82 -39.88 -25.20
N GLY A 15 -8.79 -40.72 -24.99
CA GLY A 15 -7.68 -40.43 -24.08
C GLY A 15 -8.06 -40.44 -22.59
N GLU A 16 -9.21 -41.03 -22.23
CA GLU A 16 -9.68 -41.11 -20.83
C GLU A 16 -9.19 -42.36 -20.08
N VAL A 17 -8.68 -43.37 -20.80
CA VAL A 17 -8.22 -44.65 -20.24
C VAL A 17 -6.84 -45.02 -20.77
N ASP A 18 -5.97 -45.49 -19.88
CA ASP A 18 -4.61 -45.93 -20.20
C ASP A 18 -4.63 -47.27 -20.97
N ALA A 19 -3.48 -47.72 -21.50
CA ALA A 19 -3.32 -48.98 -22.24
C ALA A 19 -3.83 -50.22 -21.50
N ASP A 20 -3.85 -50.17 -20.16
CA ASP A 20 -4.29 -51.23 -19.27
C ASP A 20 -5.77 -51.14 -18.85
N GLY A 21 -6.52 -50.14 -19.37
CA GLY A 21 -7.97 -50.02 -19.17
C GLY A 21 -8.41 -49.34 -17.86
N GLU A 22 -7.49 -48.74 -17.12
CA GLU A 22 -7.78 -47.95 -15.93
C GLU A 22 -8.13 -46.50 -16.31
N PRO A 23 -9.15 -45.88 -15.68
CA PRO A 23 -9.48 -44.47 -15.91
C PRO A 23 -8.34 -43.59 -15.40
N ILE A 24 -7.86 -42.69 -16.26
CA ILE A 24 -6.81 -41.71 -15.91
C ILE A 24 -7.46 -40.66 -14.98
N ARG A 25 -7.68 -41.04 -13.72
CA ARG A 25 -8.15 -40.13 -12.67
C ARG A 25 -7.06 -39.11 -12.41
N GLN A 26 -7.18 -37.96 -13.06
CA GLN A 26 -6.92 -36.64 -12.48
C GLN A 26 -5.77 -36.58 -11.46
N ARG A 27 -4.57 -37.05 -11.84
CA ARG A 27 -3.33 -36.68 -11.15
C ARG A 27 -3.02 -35.18 -11.29
N ARG A 28 -3.88 -34.42 -11.97
CA ARG A 28 -3.80 -32.98 -12.12
C ARG A 28 -4.47 -32.17 -11.00
N GLN A 29 -5.27 -32.81 -10.13
CA GLN A 29 -6.11 -32.03 -9.19
C GLN A 29 -5.62 -32.00 -7.74
N GLN A 30 -4.54 -32.70 -7.39
CA GLN A 30 -4.09 -32.75 -5.98
C GLN A 30 -2.73 -32.12 -5.70
N GLN A 31 -2.06 -31.56 -6.71
CA GLN A 31 -0.86 -30.73 -6.52
C GLN A 31 -1.19 -29.26 -6.69
N ASN A 32 -2.30 -28.82 -6.10
CA ASN A 32 -2.61 -27.42 -5.92
C ASN A 32 -3.10 -27.20 -4.49
N ARG A 33 -2.43 -27.84 -3.53
CA ARG A 33 -2.45 -27.36 -2.14
C ARG A 33 -1.74 -26.01 -2.17
N GLN A 34 -2.52 -24.96 -2.41
CA GLN A 34 -2.12 -23.58 -2.27
C GLN A 34 -1.38 -23.47 -0.94
N SER A 35 -0.05 -23.40 -1.02
CA SER A 35 0.77 -23.01 0.11
C SER A 35 0.18 -21.69 0.58
N GLU A 36 -0.20 -21.62 1.85
CA GLU A 36 -0.72 -20.39 2.45
C GLU A 36 0.22 -19.25 2.09
N GLU A 37 -0.22 -18.44 1.14
CA GLU A 37 0.55 -17.35 0.56
C GLU A 37 0.60 -16.28 1.64
N ARG A 38 1.54 -16.42 2.58
CA ARG A 38 1.93 -15.32 3.45
C ARG A 38 2.23 -14.16 2.51
N THR A 39 1.49 -13.06 2.68
CA THR A 39 1.60 -11.85 1.88
C THR A 39 3.07 -11.50 1.75
N GLY A 40 3.65 -11.75 0.59
CA GLY A 40 5.06 -11.49 0.36
C GLY A 40 5.33 -9.99 0.53
N VAL A 41 6.54 -9.61 0.94
CA VAL A 41 6.95 -8.19 1.05
C VAL A 41 6.66 -7.40 -0.24
N VAL A 42 6.76 -8.08 -1.39
CA VAL A 42 6.41 -7.54 -2.71
C VAL A 42 4.91 -7.25 -2.84
N GLN A 43 4.06 -8.14 -2.33
CA GLN A 43 2.60 -7.95 -2.34
C GLN A 43 2.20 -6.80 -1.41
N PHE A 44 2.77 -6.73 -0.21
CA PHE A 44 2.57 -5.63 0.72
C PHE A 44 2.99 -4.27 0.12
N GLY A 45 4.15 -4.19 -0.53
CA GLY A 45 4.58 -2.95 -1.22
C GLY A 45 3.63 -2.53 -2.34
N ARG A 46 3.03 -3.49 -3.05
CA ARG A 46 2.01 -3.22 -4.09
C ARG A 46 0.72 -2.68 -3.47
N GLU A 47 0.30 -3.24 -2.34
CA GLU A 47 -0.87 -2.79 -1.57
C GLU A 47 -0.65 -1.37 -1.03
N VAL A 48 0.51 -1.07 -0.43
CA VAL A 48 0.87 0.27 0.05
C VAL A 48 0.84 1.30 -1.09
N ARG A 49 1.43 0.99 -2.26
CA ARG A 49 1.38 1.90 -3.41
C ARG A 49 -0.04 2.15 -3.91
N ALA A 50 -0.90 1.12 -3.88
CA ALA A 50 -2.30 1.26 -4.25
C ALA A 50 -3.05 2.19 -3.27
N GLU A 51 -2.76 2.09 -1.97
CA GLU A 51 -3.34 2.95 -0.94
C GLU A 51 -2.81 4.38 -1.00
N LEU A 52 -1.49 4.56 -1.18
CA LEU A 52 -0.86 5.88 -1.34
C LEU A 52 -1.40 6.64 -2.56
N ARG A 53 -1.93 5.94 -3.56
CA ARG A 53 -2.58 6.58 -4.73
C ARG A 53 -3.95 7.16 -4.40
N LYS A 54 -4.57 6.76 -3.28
CA LYS A 54 -5.81 7.36 -2.77
C LYS A 54 -5.56 8.62 -1.95
N VAL A 55 -4.31 8.87 -1.54
CA VAL A 55 -3.93 10.08 -0.83
C VAL A 55 -4.03 11.26 -1.80
N ALA A 56 -4.84 12.25 -1.44
CA ALA A 56 -4.91 13.51 -2.15
C ALA A 56 -3.64 14.31 -1.85
N TRP A 57 -2.63 14.15 -2.72
CA TRP A 57 -1.42 14.97 -2.65
C TRP A 57 -1.77 16.41 -3.04
N PRO A 58 -1.35 17.39 -2.23
CA PRO A 58 -1.67 18.79 -2.49
C PRO A 58 -1.06 19.25 -3.81
N SER A 59 -1.75 20.16 -4.48
CA SER A 59 -1.21 20.88 -5.63
C SER A 59 -0.03 21.77 -5.21
N ARG A 60 0.88 22.05 -6.15
CA ARG A 60 2.03 22.95 -5.89
C ARG A 60 1.59 24.33 -5.39
N SER A 61 0.44 24.81 -5.84
CA SER A 61 -0.18 26.05 -5.40
C SER A 61 -0.67 25.98 -3.95
N GLU A 62 -1.33 24.89 -3.55
CA GLU A 62 -1.78 24.73 -2.16
C GLU A 62 -0.60 24.66 -1.20
N THR A 63 0.44 23.89 -1.54
CA THR A 63 1.67 23.84 -0.73
C THR A 63 2.29 25.23 -0.57
N GLY A 64 2.42 25.99 -1.67
CA GLY A 64 2.95 27.36 -1.62
C GLY A 64 2.12 28.30 -0.75
N ASN A 65 0.78 28.24 -0.87
CA ASN A 65 -0.13 29.05 -0.07
C ASN A 65 -0.01 28.72 1.43
N TYR A 66 -0.02 27.44 1.79
CA TYR A 66 0.12 27.02 3.18
C TYR A 66 1.47 27.44 3.77
N THR A 67 2.57 27.24 3.04
CA THR A 67 3.89 27.69 3.50
C THR A 67 3.94 29.21 3.67
N THR A 68 3.33 29.98 2.75
CA THR A 68 3.29 31.44 2.84
C THR A 68 2.55 31.91 4.10
N VAL A 69 1.37 31.34 4.38
CA VAL A 69 0.60 31.67 5.59
C VAL A 69 1.41 31.38 6.84
N VAL A 70 2.08 30.22 6.91
CA VAL A 70 2.92 29.84 8.04
C VAL A 70 4.09 30.81 8.22
N ILE A 71 4.80 31.16 7.14
CA ILE A 71 5.92 32.12 7.20
C ILE A 71 5.47 33.48 7.71
N VAL A 72 4.37 34.03 7.18
CA VAL A 72 3.83 35.32 7.61
C VAL A 72 3.45 35.28 9.09
N THR A 73 2.82 34.19 9.53
CA THR A 73 2.41 34.01 10.92
C THR A 73 3.60 33.95 11.86
N ILE A 74 4.65 33.20 11.49
CA ILE A 74 5.89 33.11 12.27
C ILE A 74 6.53 34.50 12.38
N ILE A 75 6.67 35.22 11.27
CA ILE A 75 7.26 36.57 11.27
C ILE A 75 6.46 37.52 12.19
N ALA A 76 5.13 37.48 12.11
CA ALA A 76 4.27 38.32 12.94
C ALA A 76 4.45 38.03 14.44
N ILE A 77 4.44 36.75 14.83
CA ILE A 77 4.63 36.35 16.23
C ILE A 77 6.05 36.71 16.70
N THR A 78 7.07 36.43 15.89
CA THR A 78 8.45 36.79 16.22
C THR A 78 8.62 38.30 16.39
N ALA A 79 7.99 39.12 15.56
CA ALA A 79 8.03 40.57 15.70
C ALA A 79 7.37 41.05 17.00
N ILE A 80 6.23 40.45 17.39
CA ILE A 80 5.57 40.75 18.66
C ILE A 80 6.48 40.38 19.84
N VAL A 81 7.03 39.16 19.85
CA VAL A 81 7.93 38.70 20.91
C VAL A 81 9.17 39.59 20.99
N ALA A 82 9.82 39.88 19.87
CA ALA A 82 10.99 40.76 19.83
C ALA A 82 10.67 42.18 20.31
N GLY A 83 9.49 42.72 19.95
CA GLY A 83 9.04 44.01 20.44
C GLY A 83 8.81 44.01 21.95
N LEU A 84 8.17 42.97 22.48
CA LEU A 84 7.97 42.81 23.91
C LEU A 84 9.30 42.65 24.65
N ASP A 85 10.22 41.84 24.14
CA ASP A 85 11.56 41.65 24.71
C ASP A 85 12.32 42.97 24.77
N TRP A 86 12.23 43.80 23.72
CA TRP A 86 12.86 45.12 23.70
C TRP A 86 12.27 46.05 24.76
N VAL A 87 10.93 46.11 24.86
CA VAL A 87 10.22 46.91 25.86
C VAL A 87 10.61 46.46 27.27
N PHE A 88 10.52 45.16 27.56
CA PHE A 88 10.90 44.62 28.86
C PHE A 88 12.37 44.87 29.20
N SER A 89 13.28 44.72 28.22
CA SER A 89 14.69 44.98 28.47
C SER A 89 14.95 46.44 28.85
N GLN A 90 14.27 47.40 28.22
CA GLN A 90 14.39 48.81 28.61
C GLN A 90 13.76 49.08 29.98
N SER A 91 12.54 48.57 30.23
CA SER A 91 11.84 48.77 31.49
C SER A 91 12.57 48.15 32.69
N VAL A 92 13.21 47.00 32.50
CA VAL A 92 14.02 46.34 33.54
C VAL A 92 15.28 47.15 33.84
N LEU A 93 15.99 47.64 32.82
CA LEU A 93 17.19 48.48 33.04
C LEU A 93 16.84 49.76 33.81
N GLU A 94 15.76 50.43 33.43
CA GLU A 94 15.30 51.66 34.07
C GLU A 94 14.77 51.41 35.50
N LEU A 95 14.12 50.27 35.76
CA LEU A 95 13.60 49.92 37.09
C LEU A 95 14.70 49.51 38.08
N PHE A 96 15.80 48.91 37.61
CA PHE A 96 16.93 48.50 38.45
C PHE A 96 18.04 49.56 38.55
N ASP A 97 17.80 50.77 38.04
CA ASP A 97 18.63 51.97 38.19
C ASP A 97 20.13 51.74 37.86
N VAL A 98 20.39 51.26 36.64
CA VAL A 98 21.68 51.39 35.92
C VAL A 98 21.49 52.23 34.67
#